data_AF-A0A5C5GK78-F1
#
_entry.id   AF-A0A5C5GK78-F1
#
_cell.length_a   1.000
_cell.length_b   1.000
_cell.length_c   1.000
_cell.angle_alpha   90.00
_cell.angle_beta   90.00
_cell.angle_gamma   90.00
#
_symmetry.space_group_name_H-M   'P 1'
#
loop_
_entity.id
_entity.type
_entity.pdbx_description
1 polymer ?
#
loop_
_entity_poly.entity_id
_entity_poly.type
_entity_poly.pdbx_seq_one_letter_code
_entity_poly.pdbx_strand_id
1 'polypeptide(L)'
;MSITGIITRRPLRACAAAFVLLGLGATPALAQQDDLTIERSFAEALVRDLMTAINHGNVTGNYTVLRDYAAPSFGADNDPTEVAAALAPLRQTGIDLLQTLAIDPVILKAELGNENRELQLTGYFPLQPEHVSFDLLFRLEENRWWMSGMSVGTFEPIEDDAD
;
A
#
# COMPACT_ATOMS: atom_id res chain seq x y z
N MET A 1 20.68 44.96 -22.52
CA MET A 1 21.53 43.76 -22.65
C MET A 1 20.79 42.81 -23.56
N SER A 2 21.00 42.96 -24.87
CA SER A 2 20.17 42.36 -25.93
C SER A 2 20.80 41.06 -26.42
N ILE A 3 20.00 40.00 -26.43
CA ILE A 3 20.39 38.65 -26.84
C ILE A 3 20.35 38.56 -28.36
N THR A 4 21.50 38.23 -28.93
CA THR A 4 21.80 38.03 -30.35
C THR A 4 20.98 36.88 -30.94
N GLY A 5 20.42 37.13 -32.13
CA GLY A 5 19.54 36.21 -32.86
C GLY A 5 20.24 34.97 -33.42
N ILE A 6 19.51 33.86 -33.39
CA ILE A 6 19.88 32.57 -34.01
C ILE A 6 19.38 32.58 -35.46
N ILE A 7 20.31 32.43 -36.40
CA ILE A 7 20.11 32.47 -37.84
C ILE A 7 20.17 31.05 -38.44
N THR A 8 19.18 30.79 -39.30
CA THR A 8 19.09 29.88 -40.45
C THR A 8 18.95 28.36 -40.33
N ARG A 9 17.88 27.95 -41.02
CA ARG A 9 17.41 26.65 -41.45
C ARG A 9 18.30 25.96 -42.52
N ARG A 10 17.98 24.65 -42.70
CA ARG A 10 17.86 23.86 -43.95
C ARG A 10 19.11 23.05 -44.43
N PRO A 11 18.96 22.00 -45.28
CA PRO A 11 18.29 20.71 -45.02
C PRO A 11 19.10 19.49 -45.56
N LEU A 12 18.57 18.28 -45.32
CA LEU A 12 18.71 17.02 -46.09
C LEU A 12 20.07 16.67 -46.73
N ARG A 13 20.68 15.60 -46.24
CA ARG A 13 21.40 14.63 -47.09
C ARG A 13 21.07 13.21 -46.65
N ALA A 14 20.27 12.54 -47.47
CA ALA A 14 20.17 11.09 -47.49
C ALA A 14 21.48 10.52 -48.06
N CYS A 15 22.10 9.60 -47.35
CA CYS A 15 22.96 8.57 -47.92
C CYS A 15 22.64 7.27 -47.17
N ALA A 16 21.91 6.39 -47.84
CA ALA A 16 21.76 5.01 -47.43
C ALA A 16 23.14 4.33 -47.47
N ALA A 17 23.55 3.73 -46.36
CA ALA A 17 24.58 2.70 -46.34
C ALA A 17 24.04 1.55 -45.48
N ALA A 18 23.58 0.51 -46.17
CA ALA A 18 23.24 -0.76 -45.56
C ALA A 18 24.52 -1.39 -45.00
N PHE A 19 24.60 -1.50 -43.67
CA PHE A 19 25.58 -2.36 -43.01
C PHE A 19 24.84 -3.61 -42.52
N VAL A 20 24.94 -4.69 -43.30
CA VAL A 20 24.70 -6.04 -42.80
C VAL A 20 25.99 -6.48 -42.11
N LEU A 21 26.00 -6.38 -40.78
CA LEU A 21 27.04 -6.92 -39.92
C LEU A 21 26.43 -8.11 -39.15
N LEU A 22 26.83 -9.32 -39.57
CA LEU A 22 26.71 -10.55 -38.81
C LEU A 22 27.64 -10.46 -37.60
N GLY A 23 27.07 -10.14 -36.44
CA GLY A 23 27.75 -10.22 -35.14
C GLY A 23 26.81 -10.83 -34.11
N LEU A 24 27.10 -12.06 -33.68
CA LEU A 24 26.57 -12.61 -32.44
C LEU A 24 27.07 -11.72 -31.28
N GLY A 25 26.18 -10.91 -30.71
CA GLY A 25 26.47 -10.07 -29.56
C GLY A 25 25.17 -9.78 -28.84
N ALA A 26 25.09 -10.24 -27.58
CA ALA A 26 23.90 -10.29 -26.74
C ALA A 26 22.98 -9.09 -26.90
N THR A 27 21.69 -9.37 -27.18
CA THR A 27 20.62 -8.42 -26.86
C THR A 27 20.78 -8.07 -25.39
N PRO A 28 20.90 -6.78 -24.99
CA PRO A 28 20.67 -6.46 -23.60
C PRO A 28 19.26 -6.97 -23.30
N ALA A 29 19.16 -7.91 -22.36
CA ALA A 29 17.88 -8.24 -21.79
C ALA A 29 17.31 -6.91 -21.32
N LEU A 30 16.23 -6.44 -21.98
CA LEU A 30 15.40 -5.40 -21.40
C LEU A 30 15.10 -5.92 -20.00
N ALA A 31 15.56 -5.20 -18.99
CA ALA A 31 15.24 -5.48 -17.61
C ALA A 31 13.74 -5.68 -17.58
N GLN A 32 13.32 -6.93 -17.38
CA GLN A 32 11.93 -7.24 -17.17
C GLN A 32 11.62 -6.54 -15.85
N GLN A 33 10.98 -5.37 -15.94
CA GLN A 33 10.33 -4.78 -14.79
C GLN A 33 9.27 -5.80 -14.41
N ASP A 34 9.61 -6.71 -13.49
CA ASP A 34 8.63 -7.47 -12.75
C ASP A 34 7.80 -6.42 -12.03
N ASP A 35 6.68 -6.05 -12.65
CA ASP A 35 5.66 -5.23 -12.06
C ASP A 35 5.06 -6.06 -10.92
N LEU A 36 5.67 -5.94 -9.74
CA LEU A 36 5.20 -6.60 -8.53
C LEU A 36 3.76 -6.13 -8.33
N THR A 37 2.81 -6.99 -8.67
CA THR A 37 1.38 -6.71 -8.49
C THR A 37 0.95 -7.42 -7.22
N ILE A 38 0.33 -6.68 -6.29
CA ILE A 38 -0.27 -7.28 -5.11
C ILE A 38 -1.57 -7.95 -5.53
N GLU A 39 -1.61 -9.28 -5.42
CA GLU A 39 -2.82 -10.06 -5.65
C GLU A 39 -3.93 -9.60 -4.70
N ARG A 40 -5.14 -9.38 -5.23
CA ARG A 40 -6.29 -8.89 -4.45
C ARG A 40 -6.56 -9.74 -3.22
N SER A 41 -6.58 -11.07 -3.38
CA SER A 41 -6.83 -12.01 -2.29
C SER A 41 -5.76 -11.92 -1.19
N PHE A 42 -4.52 -11.59 -1.55
CA PHE A 42 -3.46 -11.37 -0.59
C PHE A 42 -3.61 -10.04 0.16
N ALA A 43 -4.01 -8.97 -0.54
CA ALA A 43 -4.35 -7.70 0.11
C ALA A 43 -5.52 -7.87 1.12
N GLU A 44 -6.58 -8.57 0.73
CA GLU A 44 -7.70 -8.90 1.61
C GLU A 44 -7.25 -9.71 2.83
N ALA A 45 -6.34 -10.68 2.65
CA ALA A 45 -5.77 -11.45 3.75
C ALA A 45 -4.99 -10.58 4.74
N LEU A 46 -4.16 -9.65 4.26
CA LEU A 46 -3.42 -8.71 5.12
C LEU A 46 -4.37 -7.82 5.94
N VAL A 47 -5.42 -7.30 5.31
CA VAL A 47 -6.44 -6.49 6.00
C VAL A 47 -7.13 -7.31 7.09
N ARG A 48 -7.59 -8.53 6.78
CA ARG A 48 -8.29 -9.41 7.74
C ARG A 48 -7.40 -9.84 8.91
N ASP A 49 -6.14 -10.13 8.65
CA ASP A 49 -5.17 -10.50 9.69
C ASP A 49 -4.99 -9.35 10.69
N LEU A 50 -4.83 -8.12 10.18
CA LEU A 50 -4.73 -6.94 11.03
C LEU A 50 -6.03 -6.63 11.80
N MET A 51 -7.20 -6.73 11.15
CA MET A 51 -8.48 -6.55 11.84
C MET A 51 -8.66 -7.55 12.99
N THR A 52 -8.17 -8.78 12.82
CA THR A 52 -8.19 -9.81 13.87
C THR A 52 -7.32 -9.40 15.06
N ALA A 53 -6.10 -8.94 14.80
CA ALA A 53 -5.18 -8.47 15.85
C ALA A 53 -5.76 -7.25 16.61
N ILE A 54 -6.37 -6.30 15.89
CA ILE A 54 -7.07 -5.15 16.48
C ILE A 54 -8.24 -5.61 17.34
N ASN A 55 -9.06 -6.55 16.86
CA ASN A 55 -10.19 -7.08 17.60
C ASN A 55 -9.74 -7.72 18.92
N HIS A 56 -8.69 -8.55 18.89
CA HIS A 56 -8.11 -9.13 20.10
C HIS A 56 -7.65 -8.06 21.10
N GLY A 57 -6.99 -7.00 20.63
CA GLY A 57 -6.60 -5.87 21.46
C GLY A 57 -7.79 -5.13 22.07
N ASN A 58 -8.83 -4.86 21.27
CA ASN A 58 -10.03 -4.15 21.72
C ASN A 58 -10.83 -4.96 22.76
N VAL A 59 -11.00 -6.27 22.55
CA VAL A 59 -11.76 -7.16 23.45
C VAL A 59 -11.02 -7.39 24.77
N THR A 60 -9.70 -7.56 24.73
CA THR A 60 -8.91 -7.90 25.93
C THR A 60 -8.32 -6.69 26.65
N GLY A 61 -8.24 -5.54 25.97
CA GLY A 61 -7.44 -4.39 26.41
C GLY A 61 -5.93 -4.60 26.30
N ASN A 62 -5.47 -5.73 25.74
CA ASN A 62 -4.06 -6.06 25.61
C ASN A 62 -3.56 -5.85 24.16
N TYR A 63 -2.80 -4.78 23.96
CA TYR A 63 -2.26 -4.42 22.64
C TYR A 63 -0.82 -4.89 22.41
N THR A 64 -0.23 -5.69 23.31
CA THR A 64 1.14 -6.20 23.11
C THR A 64 1.22 -7.09 21.87
N VAL A 65 0.19 -7.90 21.60
CA VAL A 65 0.14 -8.78 20.42
C VAL A 65 0.14 -7.95 19.13
N LEU A 66 -0.68 -6.90 19.05
CA LEU A 66 -0.73 -6.04 17.87
C LEU A 66 0.61 -5.31 17.66
N ARG A 67 1.21 -4.78 18.73
CA ARG A 67 2.54 -4.17 18.69
C ARG A 67 3.61 -5.15 18.21
N ASP A 68 3.62 -6.38 18.75
CA ASP A 68 4.63 -7.40 18.45
C ASP A 68 4.41 -8.07 17.09
N TYR A 69 3.19 -7.98 16.55
CA TYR A 69 2.83 -8.41 15.21
C TYR A 69 3.30 -7.40 14.14
N ALA A 70 3.47 -6.13 14.51
CA ALA A 70 3.94 -5.06 13.63
C ALA A 70 5.43 -5.20 13.27
N ALA A 71 5.90 -4.33 12.36
CA ALA A 71 7.32 -4.20 12.07
C ALA A 71 8.10 -3.89 13.36
N PRO A 72 9.32 -4.43 13.54
CA PRO A 72 10.12 -4.17 14.75
C PRO A 72 10.31 -2.68 15.05
N SER A 73 10.45 -1.83 14.02
CA SER A 73 10.52 -0.38 14.18
C SER A 73 9.23 0.21 14.75
N PHE A 74 8.06 -0.28 14.33
CA PHE A 74 6.78 0.17 14.87
C PHE A 74 6.69 -0.09 16.37
N GLY A 75 7.07 -1.29 16.83
CA GLY A 75 7.06 -1.64 18.25
C GLY A 75 8.15 -0.93 19.08
N ALA A 76 9.21 -0.44 18.44
CA ALA A 76 10.22 0.41 19.08
C ALA A 76 9.72 1.85 19.27
N ASP A 77 8.91 2.34 18.31
CA ASP A 77 8.38 3.70 18.30
C ASP A 77 7.03 3.85 19.00
N ASN A 78 6.31 2.75 19.24
CA ASN A 78 4.98 2.74 19.85
C ASN A 78 4.89 1.70 20.97
N ASP A 79 4.65 2.15 22.20
CA ASP A 79 4.34 1.25 23.30
C ASP A 79 2.87 0.76 23.27
N PRO A 80 2.51 -0.32 23.98
CA PRO A 80 1.14 -0.82 23.96
C PRO A 80 0.07 0.19 24.45
N THR A 81 0.45 1.15 25.28
CA THR A 81 -0.44 2.22 25.77
C THR A 81 -0.75 3.22 24.68
N GLU A 82 0.24 3.59 23.88
CA GLU A 82 0.09 4.48 22.72
C GLU A 82 -0.79 3.83 21.65
N VAL A 83 -0.56 2.54 21.38
CA VAL A 83 -1.42 1.74 20.48
C VAL A 83 -2.87 1.69 21.00
N ALA A 84 -3.04 1.47 22.31
CA ALA A 84 -4.36 1.46 22.93
C ALA A 84 -5.07 2.82 22.84
N ALA A 85 -4.31 3.92 22.96
CA ALA A 85 -4.85 5.26 22.84
C ALA A 85 -5.29 5.57 21.41
N ALA A 86 -4.51 5.17 20.41
CA ALA A 86 -4.84 5.34 18.99
C ALA A 86 -6.13 4.58 18.60
N LEU A 87 -6.36 3.39 19.17
CA LEU A 87 -7.55 2.58 18.92
C LEU A 87 -8.72 2.86 19.87
N ALA A 88 -8.55 3.75 20.85
CA ALA A 88 -9.59 4.07 21.81
C ALA A 88 -10.88 4.60 21.15
N PRO A 89 -10.84 5.50 20.14
CA PRO A 89 -12.06 5.96 19.46
C PRO A 89 -12.84 4.81 18.83
N LEU A 90 -12.16 3.92 18.10
CA LEU A 90 -12.77 2.73 17.49
C LEU A 90 -13.38 1.82 18.56
N ARG A 91 -12.65 1.54 19.65
CA ARG A 91 -13.16 0.70 20.75
C ARG A 91 -14.40 1.32 21.43
N GLN A 92 -14.47 2.65 21.53
CA GLN A 92 -15.61 3.36 22.12
C GLN A 92 -16.88 3.27 21.26
N THR A 93 -16.78 3.01 19.96
CA THR A 93 -17.95 2.74 19.10
C THR A 93 -18.67 1.45 19.50
N GLY A 94 -17.96 0.50 20.13
CA GLY A 94 -18.52 -0.82 20.49
C GLY A 94 -18.71 -1.77 19.30
N ILE A 95 -18.19 -1.44 18.12
CA ILE A 95 -18.26 -2.30 16.94
C ILE A 95 -17.47 -3.60 17.18
N ASP A 96 -18.12 -4.73 16.91
CA ASP A 96 -17.47 -6.03 16.90
C ASP A 96 -16.76 -6.25 15.55
N LEU A 97 -15.44 -6.07 15.56
CA LEU A 97 -14.60 -6.28 14.38
C LEU A 97 -14.52 -7.75 13.96
N LEU A 98 -15.03 -8.70 14.75
CA LEU A 98 -15.12 -10.10 14.31
C LEU A 98 -15.93 -10.25 13.02
N GLN A 99 -16.92 -9.36 12.78
CA GLN A 99 -17.72 -9.35 11.55
C GLN A 99 -16.88 -9.08 10.30
N THR A 100 -15.75 -8.39 10.43
CA THR A 100 -14.81 -8.15 9.32
C THR A 100 -14.16 -9.43 8.80
N LEU A 101 -14.27 -10.56 9.52
CA LEU A 101 -13.80 -11.87 9.05
C LEU A 101 -14.79 -12.59 8.12
N ALA A 102 -16.06 -12.18 8.12
CA ALA A 102 -17.11 -12.83 7.33
C ALA A 102 -17.43 -12.07 6.02
N ILE A 103 -17.09 -10.78 5.96
CA ILE A 103 -17.43 -9.89 4.85
C ILE A 103 -16.15 -9.48 4.14
N ASP A 104 -16.18 -9.46 2.80
CA ASP A 104 -15.05 -9.02 1.99
C ASP A 104 -14.89 -7.49 2.06
N PRO A 105 -13.67 -6.98 2.25
CA PRO A 105 -13.43 -5.55 2.19
C PRO A 105 -13.50 -5.05 0.75
N VAL A 106 -13.99 -3.84 0.57
CA VAL A 106 -13.83 -3.09 -0.67
C VAL A 106 -12.46 -2.41 -0.62
N ILE A 107 -11.51 -2.89 -1.43
CA ILE A 107 -10.20 -2.25 -1.61
C ILE A 107 -10.35 -1.12 -2.61
N LEU A 108 -10.21 0.13 -2.15
CA LEU A 108 -10.22 1.32 -2.98
C LEU A 108 -8.82 1.62 -3.54
N LYS A 109 -7.79 1.35 -2.73
CA LYS A 109 -6.41 1.66 -3.05
C LYS A 109 -5.48 0.53 -2.62
N ALA A 110 -4.60 0.11 -3.53
CA ALA A 110 -3.50 -0.81 -3.25
C ALA A 110 -2.26 -0.31 -4.00
N GLU A 111 -1.45 0.50 -3.32
CA GLU A 111 -0.29 1.17 -3.94
C GLU A 111 1.01 0.65 -3.35
N LEU A 112 1.94 0.30 -4.25
CA LEU A 112 3.32 0.05 -3.90
C LEU A 112 4.12 1.35 -3.98
N GLY A 113 4.92 1.59 -2.95
CA GLY A 113 5.84 2.70 -2.84
C GLY A 113 7.25 2.23 -2.51
N ASN A 114 8.18 3.19 -2.46
CA ASN A 114 9.55 3.00 -1.97
C ASN A 114 10.21 1.71 -2.53
N GLU A 115 10.42 1.69 -3.85
CA GLU A 115 11.03 0.53 -4.55
C GLU A 115 10.27 -0.79 -4.34
N ASN A 116 8.93 -0.73 -4.31
CA ASN A 116 8.03 -1.86 -4.04
C ASN A 116 8.21 -2.49 -2.64
N ARG A 117 8.74 -1.71 -1.69
CA ARG A 117 8.96 -2.16 -0.30
C ARG A 117 7.93 -1.61 0.67
N GLU A 118 7.07 -0.69 0.24
CA GLU A 118 5.97 -0.16 1.02
C GLU A 118 4.67 -0.46 0.29
N LEU A 119 3.64 -0.87 1.04
CA LEU A 119 2.31 -1.15 0.52
C LEU A 119 1.30 -0.35 1.35
N GLN A 120 0.54 0.52 0.68
CA GLN A 120 -0.62 1.17 1.28
C GLN A 120 -1.90 0.48 0.81
N LEU A 121 -2.72 0.06 1.77
CA LEU A 121 -4.06 -0.49 1.52
C LEU A 121 -5.11 0.44 2.16
N THR A 122 -5.98 1.01 1.33
CA THR A 122 -7.09 1.85 1.77
C THR A 122 -8.40 1.27 1.28
N GLY A 123 -9.42 1.28 2.15
CA GLY A 123 -10.72 0.68 1.81
C GLY A 123 -11.69 0.68 2.98
N TYR A 124 -12.72 -0.15 2.86
CA TYR A 124 -13.73 -0.29 3.92
C TYR A 124 -14.42 -1.66 3.90
N PHE A 125 -14.98 -2.04 5.04
CA PHE A 125 -15.93 -3.15 5.16
C PHE A 125 -17.36 -2.61 5.10
N PRO A 126 -18.22 -3.12 4.19
CA PRO A 126 -19.61 -2.71 4.06
C PRO A 126 -20.51 -3.38 5.13
N LEU A 127 -20.17 -3.15 6.41
CA LEU A 127 -20.97 -3.64 7.54
C LEU A 127 -22.23 -2.79 7.71
N GLN A 128 -23.26 -3.35 8.36
CA GLN A 128 -24.50 -2.65 8.69
C GLN A 128 -24.69 -2.60 10.21
N PRO A 129 -25.17 -1.48 10.79
CA PRO A 129 -25.56 -0.23 10.12
C PRO A 129 -24.39 0.72 9.79
N GLU A 130 -23.18 0.45 10.29
CA GLU A 130 -22.02 1.32 10.15
C GLU A 130 -20.90 0.63 9.36
N HIS A 131 -20.27 1.36 8.45
CA HIS A 131 -19.09 0.89 7.72
C HIS A 131 -17.83 1.03 8.58
N VAL A 132 -16.84 0.17 8.34
CA VAL A 132 -15.52 0.26 8.99
C VAL A 132 -14.49 0.53 7.91
N SER A 133 -13.89 1.72 7.91
CA SER A 133 -12.84 2.07 6.94
C SER A 133 -11.46 1.88 7.53
N PHE A 134 -10.49 1.65 6.65
CA PHE A 134 -9.10 1.43 7.01
C PHE A 134 -8.16 2.16 6.05
N ASP A 135 -7.03 2.59 6.60
CA ASP A 135 -5.83 2.99 5.86
C ASP A 135 -4.63 2.33 6.55
N LEU A 136 -4.00 1.38 5.86
CA LEU A 136 -3.00 0.48 6.41
C LEU A 136 -1.70 0.63 5.64
N LEU A 137 -0.60 0.72 6.37
CA LEU A 137 0.74 0.75 5.81
C LEU A 137 1.48 -0.52 6.18
N PHE A 138 2.09 -1.15 5.18
CA PHE A 138 2.94 -2.31 5.34
C PHE A 138 4.32 -2.05 4.74
N ARG A 139 5.34 -2.67 5.33
CA ARG A 139 6.71 -2.69 4.83
C ARG A 139 7.16 -4.11 4.57
N LEU A 140 7.83 -4.32 3.44
CA LEU A 140 8.45 -5.58 3.09
C LEU A 140 9.81 -5.73 3.78
N GLU A 141 9.90 -6.65 4.73
CA GLU A 141 11.13 -7.02 5.45
C GLU A 141 11.24 -8.54 5.54
N GLU A 142 12.43 -9.08 5.28
CA GLU A 142 12.69 -10.54 5.30
C GLU A 142 11.66 -11.37 4.50
N ASN A 143 11.22 -10.82 3.35
CA ASN A 143 10.25 -11.45 2.46
C ASN A 143 8.83 -11.62 3.07
N ARG A 144 8.50 -10.80 4.07
CA ARG A 144 7.18 -10.69 4.70
C ARG A 144 6.71 -9.23 4.73
N TRP A 145 5.41 -9.02 4.55
CA TRP A 145 4.77 -7.72 4.77
C TRP A 145 4.47 -7.53 6.25
N TRP A 146 5.08 -6.53 6.86
CA TRP A 146 4.90 -6.16 8.26
C TRP A 146 4.09 -4.87 8.36
N MET A 147 3.10 -4.83 9.24
CA MET A 147 2.36 -3.59 9.49
C MET A 147 3.32 -2.53 10.05
N SER A 148 3.35 -1.35 9.44
CA SER A 148 4.17 -0.21 9.86
C SER A 148 3.34 1.02 10.21
N GLY A 149 2.03 0.99 9.97
CA GLY A 149 1.09 2.04 10.32
C GLY A 149 -0.35 1.60 10.10
N MET A 150 -1.27 2.22 10.83
CA MET A 150 -2.70 1.89 10.74
C MET A 150 -3.57 3.06 11.15
N SER A 151 -4.70 3.18 10.47
CA SER A 151 -5.86 3.97 10.86
C SER A 151 -7.11 3.13 10.58
N VAL A 152 -7.96 2.95 11.59
CA VAL A 152 -9.20 2.15 11.50
C VAL A 152 -10.28 2.85 12.29
N GLY A 153 -11.47 2.96 11.70
CA GLY A 153 -12.55 3.74 12.30
C GLY A 153 -13.86 3.65 11.54
N THR A 154 -14.90 4.23 12.14
CA THR A 154 -16.17 4.53 11.50
C THR A 154 -16.03 5.88 10.79
N PHE A 155 -15.59 5.85 9.54
CA PHE A 155 -15.57 7.04 8.70
C PHE A 155 -16.82 7.05 7.82
N GLU A 156 -17.20 8.22 7.31
CA GLU A 156 -18.11 8.28 6.17
C GLU A 156 -17.53 7.38 5.05
N PRO A 157 -18.32 6.57 4.32
CA PRO A 157 -17.81 5.82 3.18
C PRO A 157 -17.07 6.75 2.23
N ILE A 158 -15.86 6.36 1.82
CA ILE A 158 -15.15 7.08 0.75
C ILE A 158 -15.96 6.81 -0.53
N GLU A 159 -16.65 7.84 -1.02
CA GLU A 159 -17.31 7.81 -2.32
C GLU A 159 -16.23 7.65 -3.40
N ASP A 160 -16.46 6.76 -4.35
CA ASP A 160 -15.58 6.62 -5.50
C ASP A 160 -15.79 7.86 -6.37
N ASP A 161 -14.82 8.79 -6.38
CA ASP A 161 -14.80 9.99 -7.22
C ASP A 161 -14.55 9.60 -8.70
N ALA A 162 -15.32 8.65 -9.23
CA ALA A 162 -15.27 8.22 -10.62
C ALA A 162 -16.10 9.18 -11.49
N ASP A 163 -15.48 10.30 -11.89
CA ASP A 163 -15.91 11.18 -12.99
C ASP A 163 -15.08 10.89 -14.27
#